data_AF-A9A4H9-F1
#
_entry.id   AF-A9A4H9-F1
#
_cell.length_a   1.000
_cell.length_b   1.000
_cell.length_c   1.000
_cell.angle_alpha   90.00
_cell.angle_beta   90.00
_cell.angle_gamma   90.00
#
_symmetry.space_group_name_H-M   'P 1'
#
loop_
_entity.id
_entity.type
_entity.pdbx_description
1 polymer ?
#
loop_
_entity_poly.entity_id
_entity_poly.type
_entity_poly.pdbx_seq_one_letter_code
_entity_poly.pdbx_strand_id
1 'polypeptide(L)'
;MTFMNIKRVVWFFVFMGIYSLIFQIGSMSEPTREEVEVFMEEFENVTEDIDAIGLFVHNTTLSLPMFIPGIGVAWGLFSAWSTGYAFANIAAITPGLAETPAFSILYYSPYGFMEIVAYSLGISRGFILIVGIIKKNNLKSLLKPTGAEIAIVIGLLLAGGFLEHYMIESEGSNPEISKEDEPVTYSSELPKACDGVTSVETQLHPTGEECVKLLNEQIFVYCLSENNEDESIAQGCRAKALMQMDQNCKGNEQSPYNTCMMTELKQAYQNMVPNQ
;
A
#
# COMPACT_ATOMS: atom_id res chain seq x y z
N MET A 1 32.96 -6.13 17.83
CA MET A 1 31.86 -5.23 17.45
C MET A 1 32.42 -3.82 17.56
N THR A 2 32.99 -3.29 16.47
CA THR A 2 33.76 -2.03 16.52
C THR A 2 32.82 -0.86 16.28
N PHE A 3 32.79 0.05 17.25
CA PHE A 3 32.05 1.30 17.31
C PHE A 3 31.81 1.95 15.94
N MET A 4 30.54 2.26 15.71
CA MET A 4 30.03 2.93 14.51
C MET A 4 30.72 4.30 14.34
N ASN A 5 31.42 4.49 13.22
CA ASN A 5 32.05 5.79 12.93
C ASN A 5 30.95 6.84 12.74
N ILE A 6 31.00 7.96 13.46
CA ILE A 6 30.00 9.04 13.42
C ILE A 6 29.63 9.43 11.98
N LYS A 7 30.60 9.45 11.06
CA LYS A 7 30.33 9.76 9.65
C LYS A 7 29.34 8.80 8.99
N ARG A 8 29.37 7.51 9.37
CA ARG A 8 28.45 6.49 8.84
C ARG A 8 27.03 6.71 9.34
N VAL A 9 26.88 7.01 10.63
CA VAL A 9 25.58 7.33 11.26
C VAL A 9 24.97 8.58 10.62
N VAL A 10 25.79 9.61 10.41
CA VAL A 10 25.34 10.83 9.74
C VAL A 10 24.83 10.53 8.32
N TRP A 11 25.59 9.78 7.52
CA TRP A 11 25.14 9.42 6.16
C TRP A 11 23.86 8.58 6.16
N PHE A 12 23.69 7.66 7.13
CA PHE A 12 22.45 6.92 7.30
C PHE A 12 21.25 7.87 7.48
N PHE A 13 21.29 8.80 8.44
CA PHE A 13 20.17 9.73 8.67
C PHE A 13 19.96 10.72 7.51
N VAL A 14 21.04 11.14 6.84
CA VAL A 14 20.94 11.97 5.62
C VAL A 14 20.15 11.22 4.54
N PHE A 15 20.50 9.96 4.26
CA PHE A 15 19.80 9.19 3.24
C PHE A 15 18.40 8.75 3.66
N MET A 16 18.14 8.55 4.95
CA MET A 16 16.78 8.34 5.47
C MET A 16 15.89 9.55 5.22
N GLY A 17 16.40 10.76 5.50
CA GLY A 17 15.68 12.00 5.20
C GLY A 17 15.45 12.20 3.70
N ILE A 18 16.47 11.95 2.87
CA ILE A 18 16.34 12.05 1.41
C ILE A 18 15.33 11.02 0.88
N TYR A 19 15.41 9.76 1.31
CA TYR A 19 14.47 8.71 0.92
C TYR A 19 13.03 9.12 1.24
N SER A 20 12.80 9.58 2.47
CA SER A 20 11.49 10.09 2.92
C SER A 20 10.96 11.19 2.03
N LEU A 21 11.79 12.18 1.69
CA LEU A 21 11.38 13.30 0.84
C LEU A 21 11.01 12.84 -0.58
N ILE A 22 11.81 11.94 -1.16
CA ILE A 22 11.56 11.43 -2.51
C ILE A 22 10.30 10.53 -2.53
N PHE A 23 10.11 9.70 -1.50
CA PHE A 23 8.89 8.94 -1.31
C PHE A 23 7.67 9.86 -1.25
N GLN A 24 7.74 10.94 -0.45
CA GLN A 24 6.64 11.90 -0.35
C GLN A 24 6.33 12.56 -1.69
N ILE A 25 7.35 12.95 -2.46
CA ILE A 25 7.17 13.49 -3.81
C ILE A 25 6.45 12.47 -4.71
N GLY A 26 6.83 11.18 -4.65
CA GLY A 26 6.12 10.11 -5.35
C GLY A 26 4.65 10.01 -4.92
N SER A 27 4.39 10.05 -3.62
CA SER A 27 3.03 9.94 -3.04
C SER A 27 2.10 11.10 -3.34
N MET A 28 2.65 12.26 -3.70
CA MET A 28 1.89 13.45 -4.10
C MET A 28 1.64 13.51 -5.60
N SER A 29 1.98 12.46 -6.34
CA SER A 29 1.67 12.38 -7.77
C SER A 29 0.16 12.25 -7.97
N GLU A 30 -0.34 12.82 -9.06
CA GLU A 30 -1.74 12.69 -9.48
C GLU A 30 -1.77 11.76 -10.71
N PRO A 31 -1.81 10.42 -10.53
CA PRO A 31 -1.83 9.50 -11.64
C PRO A 31 -3.12 9.65 -12.46
N THR A 32 -3.03 9.45 -13.78
CA THR A 32 -4.24 9.41 -14.62
C THR A 32 -5.02 8.12 -14.38
N ARG A 33 -6.26 8.06 -14.86
CA ARG A 33 -7.08 6.84 -14.70
C ARG A 33 -6.46 5.64 -15.40
N GLU A 34 -5.93 5.86 -16.60
CA GLU A 34 -5.24 4.83 -17.36
C GLU A 34 -3.99 4.34 -16.62
N GLU A 35 -3.25 5.23 -15.96
CA GLU A 35 -2.10 4.84 -15.14
C GLU A 35 -2.51 4.01 -13.91
N VAL A 36 -3.61 4.39 -13.25
CA VAL A 36 -4.18 3.63 -12.12
C VAL A 36 -4.66 2.25 -12.57
N GLU A 37 -5.39 2.16 -13.68
CA GLU A 37 -5.89 0.88 -14.22
C GLU A 37 -4.74 -0.08 -14.53
N VAL A 38 -3.71 0.40 -15.25
CA VAL A 38 -2.53 -0.41 -15.58
C VAL A 38 -1.76 -0.80 -14.32
N PHE A 39 -1.58 0.14 -13.37
CA PHE A 39 -0.92 -0.16 -12.11
C PHE A 39 -1.66 -1.23 -11.32
N MET A 40 -2.99 -1.16 -11.21
CA MET A 40 -3.78 -2.13 -10.46
C MET A 40 -3.76 -3.52 -11.10
N GLU A 41 -3.79 -3.60 -12.44
CA GLU A 41 -3.61 -4.87 -13.15
C GLU A 41 -2.24 -5.50 -12.87
N GLU A 42 -1.16 -4.71 -12.89
CA GLU A 42 0.18 -5.20 -12.58
C GLU A 42 0.32 -5.54 -11.08
N PHE A 43 -0.24 -4.71 -10.20
CA PHE A 43 -0.23 -4.91 -8.77
C PHE A 43 -0.91 -6.22 -8.39
N GLU A 44 -2.13 -6.49 -8.88
CA GLU A 44 -2.83 -7.75 -8.64
C GLU A 44 -2.05 -8.96 -9.16
N ASN A 45 -1.49 -8.90 -10.37
CA ASN A 45 -0.68 -9.99 -10.92
C ASN A 45 0.59 -10.26 -10.09
N VAL A 46 1.11 -9.24 -9.40
CA VAL A 46 2.30 -9.37 -8.56
C VAL A 46 1.92 -9.79 -7.15
N THR A 47 0.75 -9.41 -6.62
CA THR A 47 0.30 -9.70 -5.26
C THR A 47 -0.59 -10.95 -5.14
N GLU A 48 -1.07 -11.53 -6.25
CA GLU A 48 -1.72 -12.84 -6.28
C GLU A 48 -0.76 -13.88 -5.67
N ASP A 49 -1.18 -14.52 -4.57
CA ASP A 49 -0.40 -15.50 -3.81
C ASP A 49 0.88 -14.99 -3.09
N ILE A 50 1.04 -13.68 -2.83
CA ILE A 50 2.19 -13.21 -2.04
C ILE A 50 2.01 -13.59 -0.55
N ASP A 51 2.73 -14.63 -0.14
CA ASP A 51 2.98 -14.94 1.26
C ASP A 51 4.06 -14.02 1.87
N ALA A 52 4.31 -14.16 3.18
CA ALA A 52 5.37 -13.43 3.87
C ALA A 52 6.77 -13.57 3.20
N ILE A 53 7.02 -14.68 2.51
CA ILE A 53 8.28 -14.92 1.78
C ILE A 53 8.32 -14.08 0.51
N GLY A 54 7.20 -13.96 -0.22
CA GLY A 54 7.06 -13.09 -1.37
C GLY A 54 7.38 -11.63 -1.05
N LEU A 55 6.80 -11.07 0.01
CA LEU A 55 7.07 -9.69 0.47
C LEU A 55 8.55 -9.49 0.82
N PHE A 56 9.12 -10.44 1.56
CA PHE A 56 10.53 -10.44 1.91
C PHE A 56 11.44 -10.45 0.68
N VAL A 57 11.17 -11.33 -0.29
CA VAL A 57 11.98 -11.47 -1.52
C VAL A 57 11.89 -10.21 -2.37
N HIS A 58 10.70 -9.62 -2.48
CA HIS A 58 10.50 -8.36 -3.21
C HIS A 58 11.37 -7.24 -2.65
N ASN A 59 11.23 -6.94 -1.36
CA ASN A 59 12.00 -5.87 -0.71
C ASN A 59 13.50 -6.17 -0.66
N THR A 60 13.88 -7.43 -0.49
CA THR A 60 15.30 -7.82 -0.54
C THR A 60 15.89 -7.58 -1.93
N THR A 61 15.14 -7.93 -2.99
CA THR A 61 15.55 -7.71 -4.38
C THR A 61 15.71 -6.22 -4.69
N LEU A 62 14.82 -5.37 -4.15
CA LEU A 62 14.95 -3.91 -4.25
C LEU A 62 16.14 -3.35 -3.46
N SER A 63 16.42 -3.87 -2.26
CA SER A 63 17.46 -3.33 -1.37
C SER A 63 18.89 -3.69 -1.78
N LEU A 64 19.13 -4.88 -2.33
CA LEU A 64 20.50 -5.35 -2.62
C LEU A 64 21.26 -4.47 -3.63
N PRO A 65 20.65 -4.01 -4.75
CA PRO A 65 21.29 -3.06 -5.65
C PRO A 65 21.71 -1.73 -4.98
N MET A 66 21.06 -1.34 -3.87
CA MET A 66 21.41 -0.12 -3.14
C MET A 66 22.82 -0.15 -2.54
N PHE A 67 23.39 -1.35 -2.32
CA PHE A 67 24.78 -1.51 -1.87
C PHE A 67 25.82 -1.37 -2.98
N ILE A 68 25.41 -1.35 -4.26
CA ILE A 68 26.32 -1.25 -5.40
C ILE A 68 26.91 0.17 -5.44
N PRO A 69 28.25 0.33 -5.45
CA PRO A 69 28.88 1.65 -5.45
C PRO A 69 28.43 2.51 -6.64
N GLY A 70 27.92 3.72 -6.35
CA GLY A 70 27.46 4.67 -7.37
C GLY A 70 26.02 4.41 -7.82
N ILE A 71 25.75 3.19 -8.30
CA ILE A 71 24.41 2.78 -8.77
C ILE A 71 23.38 2.81 -7.64
N GLY A 72 23.78 2.37 -6.45
CA GLY A 72 22.85 2.16 -5.35
C GLY A 72 22.16 3.41 -4.83
N VAL A 73 22.78 4.59 -4.99
CA VAL A 73 22.12 5.86 -4.66
C VAL A 73 20.99 6.13 -5.63
N ALA A 74 21.27 6.08 -6.94
CA ALA A 74 20.23 6.30 -7.96
C ALA A 74 19.09 5.28 -7.83
N TRP A 75 19.44 4.00 -7.64
CA TRP A 75 18.47 2.93 -7.43
C TRP A 75 17.58 3.16 -6.20
N GLY A 76 18.17 3.54 -5.07
CA GLY A 76 17.41 3.81 -3.85
C GLY A 76 16.47 5.00 -3.96
N LEU A 77 16.88 6.07 -4.67
CA LEU A 77 15.99 7.22 -4.92
C LEU A 77 14.87 6.87 -5.91
N PHE A 78 15.17 6.09 -6.94
CA PHE A 78 14.15 5.57 -7.85
C PHE A 78 13.14 4.70 -7.09
N SER A 79 13.61 3.77 -6.26
CA SER A 79 12.77 2.92 -5.42
C SER A 79 11.90 3.74 -4.46
N ALA A 80 12.44 4.82 -3.86
CA ALA A 80 11.65 5.70 -3.01
C ALA A 80 10.50 6.35 -3.78
N TRP A 81 10.81 6.92 -4.95
CA TRP A 81 9.82 7.58 -5.79
C TRP A 81 8.77 6.58 -6.31
N SER A 82 9.18 5.42 -6.80
CA SER A 82 8.27 4.39 -7.32
C SER A 82 7.35 3.84 -6.24
N THR A 83 7.84 3.66 -5.02
CA THR A 83 7.00 3.21 -3.88
C THR A 83 6.01 4.31 -3.47
N GLY A 84 6.44 5.57 -3.48
CA GLY A 84 5.52 6.70 -3.28
C GLY A 84 4.46 6.78 -4.39
N TYR A 85 4.85 6.59 -5.64
CA TYR A 85 3.93 6.60 -6.77
C TYR A 85 2.95 5.42 -6.72
N ALA A 86 3.39 4.23 -6.31
CA ALA A 86 2.53 3.09 -6.02
C ALA A 86 1.48 3.43 -4.96
N PHE A 87 1.90 4.09 -3.87
CA PHE A 87 0.97 4.59 -2.86
C PHE A 87 -0.06 5.57 -3.46
N ALA A 88 0.35 6.50 -4.32
CA ALA A 88 -0.57 7.43 -4.97
C ALA A 88 -1.63 6.74 -5.83
N ASN A 89 -1.25 5.67 -6.56
CA ASN A 89 -2.18 4.87 -7.36
C ASN A 89 -3.20 4.13 -6.48
N ILE A 90 -2.77 3.50 -5.39
CA ILE A 90 -3.66 2.80 -4.45
C ILE A 90 -4.59 3.80 -3.73
N ALA A 91 -4.05 4.96 -3.33
CA ALA A 91 -4.82 6.01 -2.67
C ALA A 91 -5.88 6.62 -3.58
N ALA A 92 -5.66 6.69 -4.89
CA ALA A 92 -6.62 7.23 -5.85
C ALA A 92 -7.96 6.48 -5.90
N ILE A 93 -7.98 5.21 -5.46
CA ILE A 93 -9.16 4.33 -5.50
C ILE A 93 -9.59 3.84 -4.12
N THR A 94 -8.87 4.22 -3.06
CA THR A 94 -9.13 3.79 -1.68
C THR A 94 -9.49 5.02 -0.83
N PRO A 95 -10.79 5.32 -0.62
CA PRO A 95 -11.23 6.55 0.05
C PRO A 95 -10.59 6.80 1.42
N GLY A 96 -10.36 5.75 2.22
CA GLY A 96 -9.71 5.87 3.53
C GLY A 96 -8.19 6.09 3.47
N LEU A 97 -7.54 5.70 2.37
CA LEU A 97 -6.10 5.87 2.20
C LEU A 97 -5.75 7.26 1.65
N ALA A 98 -6.63 7.84 0.83
CA ALA A 98 -6.49 9.20 0.31
C ALA A 98 -6.40 10.28 1.41
N GLU A 99 -7.06 10.04 2.54
CA GLU A 99 -7.04 10.93 3.70
C GLU A 99 -5.85 10.68 4.64
N THR A 100 -5.14 9.56 4.46
CA THR A 100 -4.02 9.17 5.31
C THR A 100 -2.71 9.77 4.76
N PRO A 101 -1.96 10.55 5.55
CA PRO A 101 -0.67 11.05 5.10
C PRO A 101 0.29 9.89 4.79
N ALA A 102 0.88 9.88 3.59
CA ALA A 102 1.79 8.81 3.15
C ALA A 102 2.97 8.60 4.13
N PHE A 103 3.48 9.68 4.73
CA PHE A 103 4.49 9.60 5.79
C PHE A 103 4.05 8.78 7.01
N SER A 104 2.76 8.81 7.37
CA SER A 104 2.24 8.05 8.50
C SER A 104 2.40 6.56 8.26
N ILE A 105 2.12 6.09 7.05
CA ILE A 105 2.31 4.67 6.70
C ILE A 105 3.79 4.32 6.70
N LEU A 106 4.64 5.18 6.13
CA LEU A 106 6.08 4.92 6.08
C LEU A 106 6.75 4.85 7.47
N TYR A 107 6.31 5.67 8.43
CA TYR A 107 6.96 5.78 9.75
C TYR A 107 6.24 5.10 10.91
N TYR A 108 4.90 4.99 10.86
CA TYR A 108 4.12 4.37 11.93
C TYR A 108 3.79 2.91 11.67
N SER A 109 3.85 2.44 10.42
CA SER A 109 3.79 1.00 10.18
C SER A 109 5.13 0.36 10.58
N PRO A 110 5.11 -0.77 11.30
CA PRO A 110 6.34 -1.46 11.68
C PRO A 110 7.11 -1.98 10.45
N TYR A 111 6.40 -2.41 9.39
CA TYR A 111 7.03 -2.87 8.14
C TYR A 111 7.66 -1.70 7.37
N GLY A 112 6.94 -0.60 7.18
CA GLY A 112 7.45 0.59 6.48
C GLY A 112 8.66 1.21 7.19
N PHE A 113 8.65 1.21 8.53
CA PHE A 113 9.80 1.67 9.31
C PHE A 113 11.02 0.75 9.14
N MET A 114 10.82 -0.57 9.09
CA MET A 114 11.89 -1.52 8.83
C MET A 114 12.47 -1.37 7.41
N GLU A 115 11.62 -1.17 6.41
CA GLU A 115 12.02 -0.93 5.03
C GLU A 115 12.84 0.35 4.87
N ILE A 116 12.35 1.48 5.38
CA ILE A 116 13.09 2.75 5.25
C ILE A 116 14.45 2.67 5.94
N VAL A 117 14.54 1.99 7.09
CA VAL A 117 15.82 1.75 7.76
C VAL A 117 16.72 0.86 6.90
N ALA A 118 16.19 -0.23 6.35
CA ALA A 118 16.92 -1.17 5.51
C ALA A 118 17.46 -0.49 4.23
N TYR A 119 16.62 0.26 3.53
CA TYR A 119 16.99 0.96 2.30
C TYR A 119 17.99 2.09 2.56
N SER A 120 17.81 2.84 3.65
CA SER A 120 18.76 3.88 4.05
C SER A 120 20.14 3.31 4.40
N LEU A 121 20.21 2.12 5.01
CA LEU A 121 21.47 1.41 5.21
C LEU A 121 22.13 1.03 3.88
N GLY A 122 21.35 0.47 2.94
CA GLY A 122 21.83 0.14 1.59
C GLY A 122 22.42 1.34 0.87
N ILE A 123 21.62 2.41 0.73
CA ILE A 123 22.01 3.64 0.01
C ILE A 123 23.24 4.27 0.65
N SER A 124 23.24 4.43 1.97
CA SER A 124 24.38 5.04 2.68
C SER A 124 25.65 4.22 2.50
N ARG A 125 25.55 2.89 2.48
CA ARG A 125 26.69 2.01 2.24
C ARG A 125 27.18 2.10 0.79
N GLY A 126 26.29 2.07 -0.18
CA GLY A 126 26.62 2.28 -1.60
C GLY A 126 27.35 3.60 -1.82
N PHE A 127 26.89 4.68 -1.17
CA PHE A 127 27.53 5.99 -1.18
C PHE A 127 28.93 5.98 -0.55
N ILE A 128 29.09 5.39 0.64
CA ILE A 128 30.39 5.31 1.32
C ILE A 128 31.39 4.51 0.48
N LEU A 129 30.95 3.43 -0.18
CA LEU A 129 31.80 2.62 -1.04
C LEU A 129 32.29 3.42 -2.25
N ILE A 130 31.41 4.15 -2.95
CA ILE A 130 31.84 4.95 -4.12
C ILE A 130 32.78 6.09 -3.72
N VAL A 131 32.53 6.77 -2.60
CA VAL A 131 33.46 7.77 -2.06
C VAL A 131 34.81 7.12 -1.70
N GLY A 132 34.80 5.91 -1.17
CA GLY A 132 35.99 5.11 -0.89
C GLY A 132 36.80 4.77 -2.15
N ILE A 133 36.12 4.40 -3.24
CA ILE A 133 36.73 4.14 -4.57
C ILE A 133 37.37 5.42 -5.11
N ILE A 134 36.63 6.53 -5.15
CA ILE A 134 37.10 7.82 -5.69
C ILE A 134 38.32 8.31 -4.92
N LYS A 135 38.33 8.16 -3.59
CA LYS A 135 39.44 8.56 -2.71
C LYS A 135 40.58 7.54 -2.64
N LYS A 136 40.51 6.44 -3.40
CA LYS A 136 41.52 5.36 -3.43
C LYS A 136 41.83 4.78 -2.05
N ASN A 137 40.82 4.68 -1.18
CA ASN A 137 40.96 4.06 0.13
C ASN A 137 41.06 2.53 0.00
N ASN A 138 41.56 1.86 1.05
CA ASN A 138 41.62 0.39 1.07
C ASN A 138 40.21 -0.22 1.18
N LEU A 139 39.64 -0.64 0.04
CA LEU A 139 38.30 -1.24 -0.08
C LEU A 139 38.11 -2.51 0.77
N LYS A 140 39.17 -3.28 1.02
CA LYS A 140 39.09 -4.50 1.84
C LYS A 140 38.61 -4.18 3.27
N SER A 141 38.95 -2.99 3.78
CA SER A 141 38.49 -2.52 5.09
C SER A 141 37.00 -2.19 5.13
N LEU A 142 36.37 -1.96 3.97
CA LEU A 142 34.95 -1.65 3.84
C LEU A 142 34.10 -2.90 3.57
N LEU A 143 34.69 -3.99 3.05
CA LEU A 143 33.96 -5.19 2.67
C LEU A 143 33.33 -5.93 3.86
N LYS A 144 34.07 -6.07 4.96
CA LYS A 144 33.58 -6.70 6.20
C LYS A 144 32.35 -5.98 6.78
N PRO A 145 32.36 -4.64 6.98
CA PRO A 145 31.17 -3.94 7.43
C PRO A 145 30.03 -3.93 6.40
N THR A 146 30.33 -3.92 5.09
CA THR A 146 29.28 -4.07 4.06
C THR A 146 28.53 -5.40 4.21
N GLY A 147 29.24 -6.52 4.33
CA GLY A 147 28.61 -7.83 4.50
C GLY A 147 27.76 -7.92 5.79
N ALA A 148 28.21 -7.29 6.88
CA ALA A 148 27.43 -7.22 8.11
C ALA A 148 26.14 -6.39 7.94
N GLU A 149 26.20 -5.26 7.22
CA GLU A 149 25.02 -4.43 6.95
C GLU A 149 24.04 -5.10 5.99
N ILE A 150 24.52 -5.84 4.99
CA ILE A 150 23.66 -6.66 4.13
C ILE A 150 22.91 -7.70 4.98
N ALA A 151 23.59 -8.38 5.90
CA ALA A 151 22.94 -9.36 6.79
C ALA A 151 21.89 -8.71 7.71
N ILE A 152 22.16 -7.49 8.21
CA ILE A 152 21.19 -6.72 9.00
C ILE A 152 19.97 -6.34 8.15
N VAL A 153 20.20 -5.86 6.92
CA VAL A 153 19.12 -5.50 5.98
C VAL A 153 18.24 -6.70 5.67
N ILE A 154 18.84 -7.85 5.33
CA ILE A 154 18.09 -9.09 5.08
C ILE A 154 17.26 -9.49 6.30
N GLY A 155 17.83 -9.41 7.52
CA GLY A 155 17.10 -9.73 8.74
C GLY A 155 15.95 -8.77 9.04
N LEU A 156 16.14 -7.46 8.78
CA LEU A 156 15.09 -6.45 8.93
C LEU A 156 13.95 -6.68 7.94
N LEU A 157 14.26 -6.94 6.67
CA LEU A 157 13.25 -7.16 5.64
C LEU A 157 12.53 -8.50 5.80
N LEU A 158 13.21 -9.52 6.33
CA LEU A 158 12.56 -10.78 6.69
C LEU A 158 11.54 -10.55 7.81
N ALA A 159 11.94 -9.85 8.87
CA ALA A 159 11.01 -9.50 9.94
C ALA A 159 9.87 -8.60 9.43
N GLY A 160 10.18 -7.65 8.54
CA GLY A 160 9.21 -6.77 7.89
C GLY A 160 8.15 -7.54 7.11
N GLY A 161 8.56 -8.45 6.21
CA GLY A 161 7.62 -9.24 5.40
C GLY A 161 6.72 -10.15 6.23
N PHE A 162 7.23 -10.75 7.32
CA PHE A 162 6.39 -11.51 8.25
C PHE A 162 5.43 -10.62 9.06
N LEU A 163 5.86 -9.42 9.46
CA LEU A 163 5.00 -8.48 10.17
C LEU A 163 3.92 -7.89 9.27
N GLU A 164 4.25 -7.57 8.03
CA GLU A 164 3.32 -7.08 7.01
C GLU A 164 2.25 -8.13 6.71
N HIS A 165 2.66 -9.38 6.45
CA HIS A 165 1.72 -10.48 6.24
C HIS A 165 0.82 -10.72 7.46
N TYR A 166 1.38 -10.72 8.68
CA TYR A 166 0.59 -10.85 9.90
C TYR A 166 -0.39 -9.68 10.08
N MET A 167 0.01 -8.45 9.74
CA MET A 167 -0.89 -7.29 9.85
C MET A 167 -2.07 -7.41 8.89
N ILE A 168 -1.81 -7.79 7.63
CA ILE A 168 -2.85 -8.03 6.62
C ILE A 168 -3.79 -9.14 7.12
N GLU A 169 -3.24 -10.29 7.53
CA GLU A 169 -4.04 -11.40 8.07
C GLU A 169 -4.83 -11.00 9.34
N SER A 170 -4.27 -10.12 10.19
CA SER A 170 -4.92 -9.66 11.43
C SER A 170 -6.03 -8.64 11.22
N GLU A 171 -5.94 -7.80 10.19
CA GLU A 171 -7.00 -6.86 9.82
C GLU A 171 -8.14 -7.60 9.11
N GLY A 172 -7.83 -8.64 8.31
CA GLY A 172 -8.79 -9.61 7.80
C GLY A 172 -9.40 -10.53 8.88
N SER A 173 -8.73 -10.69 10.03
CA SER A 173 -9.18 -11.53 11.16
C SER A 173 -9.51 -10.74 12.43
N ASN A 174 -10.22 -9.61 12.30
CA ASN A 174 -10.78 -8.92 13.47
C ASN A 174 -11.60 -9.91 14.35
N PRO A 175 -11.19 -10.18 15.60
CA PRO A 175 -11.83 -11.19 16.44
C PRO A 175 -13.23 -10.81 16.95
N GLU A 176 -13.76 -9.63 16.64
CA GLU A 176 -15.20 -9.38 16.83
C GLU A 176 -16.07 -10.19 15.85
N ILE A 177 -15.48 -10.78 14.80
CA ILE A 177 -16.09 -11.82 13.95
C ILE A 177 -15.35 -13.14 14.18
N SER A 178 -15.19 -13.59 15.44
CA SER A 178 -14.65 -14.94 15.72
C SER A 178 -15.40 -15.67 16.83
N LYS A 179 -16.63 -15.26 17.09
CA LYS A 179 -17.59 -16.03 17.90
C LYS A 179 -18.98 -15.99 17.30
N GLU A 180 -19.11 -16.56 16.12
CA GLU A 180 -20.29 -17.34 15.78
C GLU A 180 -19.85 -18.27 14.64
N ASP A 181 -19.94 -19.58 14.87
CA ASP A 181 -19.95 -20.60 13.83
C ASP A 181 -21.23 -20.46 12.98
N GLU A 182 -21.56 -19.25 12.54
CA GLU A 182 -22.59 -18.97 11.56
C GLU A 182 -21.91 -18.64 10.24
N PRO A 183 -22.40 -19.20 9.11
CA PRO A 183 -21.89 -18.84 7.79
C PRO A 183 -21.94 -17.32 7.63
N VAL A 184 -20.92 -16.71 7.01
CA VAL A 184 -20.93 -15.28 6.63
C VAL A 184 -22.21 -15.03 5.84
N THR A 185 -23.21 -14.46 6.52
CA THR A 185 -24.55 -14.36 5.98
C THR A 185 -24.69 -12.99 5.36
N TYR A 186 -24.64 -12.95 4.03
CA TYR A 186 -25.00 -11.77 3.26
C TYR A 186 -26.44 -11.39 3.59
N SER A 187 -26.65 -10.20 4.13
CA SER A 187 -27.99 -9.63 4.23
C SER A 187 -28.43 -9.25 2.83
N SER A 188 -29.54 -9.82 2.37
CA SER A 188 -30.20 -9.42 1.11
C SER A 188 -30.97 -8.10 1.24
N GLU A 189 -31.13 -7.61 2.47
CA GLU A 189 -31.78 -6.33 2.76
C GLU A 189 -30.73 -5.21 2.81
N LEU A 190 -31.01 -4.14 2.05
CA LEU A 190 -30.24 -2.89 2.08
C LEU A 190 -30.09 -2.43 3.55
N PRO A 191 -28.91 -1.96 3.98
CA PRO A 191 -28.73 -1.48 5.34
C PRO A 191 -29.78 -0.42 5.70
N LYS A 192 -30.37 -0.48 6.90
CA LYS A 192 -31.40 0.49 7.33
C LYS A 192 -30.92 1.95 7.27
N ALA A 193 -29.61 2.19 7.37
CA ALA A 193 -28.99 3.51 7.17
C ALA A 193 -29.17 4.06 5.74
N CYS A 194 -29.43 3.18 4.77
CA CYS A 194 -29.70 3.50 3.37
C CYS A 194 -31.20 3.64 3.05
N ASP A 195 -32.10 3.44 4.02
CA ASP A 195 -33.54 3.66 3.82
C ASP A 195 -33.84 5.14 3.58
N GLY A 196 -34.57 5.44 2.50
CA GLY A 196 -34.94 6.81 2.14
C GLY A 196 -33.85 7.63 1.42
N VAL A 197 -32.66 7.06 1.19
CA VAL A 197 -31.61 7.71 0.37
C VAL A 197 -31.99 7.59 -1.11
N THR A 198 -32.85 8.49 -1.57
CA THR A 198 -33.26 8.63 -2.97
C THR A 198 -32.57 9.86 -3.57
N SER A 199 -31.34 9.65 -4.03
CA SER A 199 -30.63 10.43 -5.07
C SER A 199 -30.50 11.97 -4.98
N VAL A 200 -30.99 12.68 -3.97
CA VAL A 200 -30.88 14.17 -3.97
C VAL A 200 -30.37 14.78 -2.66
N GLU A 201 -30.34 14.05 -1.55
CA GLU A 201 -30.05 14.63 -0.22
C GLU A 201 -28.79 14.11 0.49
N THR A 202 -27.78 13.64 -0.25
CA THR A 202 -26.50 13.23 0.37
C THR A 202 -25.62 14.40 0.86
N GLN A 203 -25.99 15.65 0.59
CA GLN A 203 -25.21 16.80 1.05
C GLN A 203 -25.66 17.37 2.41
N LEU A 204 -26.72 16.85 3.04
CA LEU A 204 -27.25 17.41 4.30
C LEU A 204 -27.59 16.42 5.42
N HIS A 205 -27.44 15.10 5.22
CA HIS A 205 -27.81 14.11 6.23
C HIS A 205 -26.65 13.17 6.63
N PRO A 206 -26.44 12.93 7.95
CA PRO A 206 -25.40 12.01 8.44
C PRO A 206 -25.59 10.55 7.98
N THR A 207 -26.80 10.19 7.53
CA THR A 207 -27.15 8.85 7.03
C THR A 207 -26.57 8.54 5.64
N GLY A 208 -26.26 9.56 4.83
CA GLY A 208 -25.72 9.36 3.47
C GLY A 208 -24.28 8.84 3.49
N GLU A 209 -23.43 9.46 4.30
CA GLU A 209 -22.02 9.05 4.49
C GLU A 209 -21.93 7.68 5.17
N GLU A 210 -22.78 7.43 6.17
CA GLU A 210 -22.90 6.13 6.83
C GLU A 210 -23.37 5.04 5.85
N CYS A 211 -24.31 5.35 4.95
CA CYS A 211 -24.75 4.43 3.89
C CYS A 211 -23.63 4.12 2.87
N VAL A 212 -22.84 5.13 2.43
CA VAL A 212 -21.66 4.90 1.57
C VAL A 212 -20.71 3.92 2.23
N LYS A 213 -20.39 4.17 3.50
CA LYS A 213 -19.46 3.35 4.27
C LYS A 213 -19.94 1.89 4.34
N LEU A 214 -21.21 1.69 4.68
CA LEU A 214 -21.81 0.36 4.79
C LEU A 214 -21.90 -0.36 3.44
N LEU A 215 -22.27 0.33 2.35
CA LEU A 215 -22.30 -0.28 1.02
C LEU A 215 -20.91 -0.69 0.54
N ASN A 216 -19.91 0.17 0.79
CA ASN A 216 -18.53 -0.09 0.43
C ASN A 216 -17.94 -1.27 1.23
N GLU A 217 -18.33 -1.40 2.50
CA GLU A 217 -17.98 -2.53 3.35
C GLU A 217 -18.65 -3.83 2.86
N GLN A 218 -19.92 -3.79 2.45
CA GLN A 218 -20.62 -4.95 1.89
C GLN A 218 -20.04 -5.42 0.55
N ILE A 219 -19.62 -4.49 -0.32
CA ILE A 219 -18.93 -4.82 -1.58
C ILE A 219 -17.60 -5.54 -1.27
N PHE A 220 -16.87 -5.07 -0.26
CA PHE A 220 -15.64 -5.72 0.17
C PHE A 220 -15.90 -7.14 0.69
N VAL A 221 -16.91 -7.32 1.54
CA VAL A 221 -17.29 -8.65 2.06
C VAL A 221 -17.72 -9.58 0.91
N TYR A 222 -18.41 -9.09 -0.12
CA TYR A 222 -18.75 -9.87 -1.31
C TYR A 222 -17.50 -10.29 -2.10
N CYS A 223 -16.60 -9.34 -2.35
CA CYS A 223 -15.32 -9.64 -2.99
C CYS A 223 -14.50 -10.65 -2.18
N LEU A 224 -14.59 -10.61 -0.84
CA LEU A 224 -13.92 -11.58 0.03
C LEU A 224 -14.48 -13.00 -0.12
N SER A 225 -15.82 -13.17 -0.18
CA SER A 225 -16.39 -14.51 -0.41
C SER A 225 -16.10 -15.11 -1.78
N GLU A 226 -16.12 -14.29 -2.83
CA GLU A 226 -15.91 -14.78 -4.20
C GLU A 226 -14.45 -15.19 -4.42
N ASN A 227 -13.53 -14.67 -3.61
CA ASN A 227 -12.09 -14.91 -3.76
C ASN A 227 -11.51 -15.76 -2.62
N ASN A 228 -12.26 -16.75 -2.12
CA ASN A 228 -11.82 -17.72 -1.10
C ASN A 228 -11.25 -17.07 0.18
N GLU A 229 -11.82 -15.95 0.63
CA GLU A 229 -11.35 -15.20 1.80
C GLU A 229 -9.95 -14.57 1.63
N ASP A 230 -9.44 -14.47 0.40
CA ASP A 230 -8.20 -13.74 0.10
C ASP A 230 -8.46 -12.23 0.09
N GLU A 231 -7.93 -11.54 1.10
CA GLU A 231 -8.15 -10.12 1.31
C GLU A 231 -7.45 -9.24 0.25
N SER A 232 -6.27 -9.65 -0.23
CA SER A 232 -5.50 -8.91 -1.25
C SER A 232 -6.28 -8.87 -2.57
N ILE A 233 -6.79 -10.03 -2.98
CA ILE A 233 -7.63 -10.15 -4.18
C ILE A 233 -8.97 -9.45 -3.97
N ALA A 234 -9.55 -9.53 -2.77
CA ALA A 234 -10.79 -8.84 -2.44
C ALA A 234 -10.66 -7.30 -2.50
N GLN A 235 -9.51 -6.75 -2.10
CA GLN A 235 -9.20 -5.33 -2.24
C GLN A 235 -9.11 -4.92 -3.72
N GLY A 236 -8.46 -5.74 -4.57
CA GLY A 236 -8.43 -5.53 -6.03
C GLY A 236 -9.82 -5.58 -6.68
N CYS A 237 -10.63 -6.58 -6.31
CA CYS A 237 -12.04 -6.70 -6.73
C CYS A 237 -12.87 -5.48 -6.34
N ARG A 238 -12.75 -5.02 -5.09
CA ARG A 238 -13.44 -3.83 -4.59
C ARG A 238 -13.00 -2.58 -5.33
N ALA A 239 -11.70 -2.42 -5.56
CA ALA A 239 -11.12 -1.33 -6.32
C ALA A 239 -11.69 -1.28 -7.75
N LYS A 240 -11.69 -2.40 -8.47
CA LYS A 240 -12.28 -2.51 -9.81
C LYS A 240 -13.76 -2.13 -9.83
N ALA A 241 -14.53 -2.59 -8.84
CA ALA A 241 -15.94 -2.22 -8.72
C ALA A 241 -16.10 -0.70 -8.54
N LEU A 242 -15.35 -0.07 -7.64
CA LEU A 242 -15.40 1.38 -7.41
C LEU A 242 -14.94 2.18 -8.64
N MET A 243 -13.94 1.69 -9.39
CA MET A 243 -13.47 2.32 -10.63
C MET A 243 -14.54 2.29 -11.72
N GLN A 244 -15.24 1.16 -11.88
CA GLN A 244 -16.35 1.06 -12.84
C GLN A 244 -17.47 2.06 -12.51
N MET A 245 -17.80 2.22 -11.23
CA MET A 245 -18.80 3.21 -10.78
C MET A 245 -18.32 4.64 -11.02
N ASP A 246 -17.06 4.93 -10.73
CA ASP A 246 -16.44 6.24 -11.00
C ASP A 246 -16.50 6.61 -12.50
N GLN A 247 -16.22 5.64 -13.38
CA GLN A 247 -16.36 5.80 -14.83
C GLN A 247 -17.79 6.12 -15.24
N ASN A 248 -18.78 5.39 -14.72
CA ASN A 248 -20.20 5.61 -15.01
C ASN A 248 -20.66 7.02 -14.58
N CYS A 249 -20.04 7.57 -13.53
CA CYS A 249 -20.46 8.84 -12.93
C CYS A 249 -19.74 10.09 -13.42
N LYS A 250 -18.47 10.01 -13.80
CA LYS A 250 -17.74 11.16 -14.35
C LYS A 250 -18.15 11.53 -15.77
N GLY A 251 -18.79 10.63 -16.51
CA GLY A 251 -19.32 10.88 -17.85
C GLY A 251 -20.79 11.33 -17.89
N ASN A 252 -21.45 11.40 -16.74
CA ASN A 252 -22.90 11.62 -16.66
C ASN A 252 -23.25 13.09 -16.38
N GLU A 253 -23.60 13.84 -17.43
CA GLU A 253 -24.04 15.25 -17.30
C GLU A 253 -25.44 15.40 -16.67
N GLN A 254 -26.19 14.32 -16.52
CA GLN A 254 -27.59 14.36 -16.04
C GLN A 254 -27.72 14.33 -14.52
N SER A 255 -26.65 14.00 -13.78
CA SER A 255 -26.68 13.89 -12.32
C SER A 255 -25.38 14.38 -11.68
N PRO A 256 -25.43 15.05 -10.51
CA PRO A 256 -24.24 15.31 -9.71
C PRO A 256 -23.47 14.02 -9.43
N TYR A 257 -22.12 14.09 -9.46
CA TYR A 257 -21.24 12.94 -9.28
C TYR A 257 -21.55 12.14 -8.01
N ASN A 258 -21.76 12.80 -6.86
CA ASN A 258 -22.09 12.14 -5.60
C ASN A 258 -23.43 11.37 -5.67
N THR A 259 -24.42 11.91 -6.38
CA THR A 259 -25.70 11.24 -6.59
C THR A 259 -25.55 10.00 -7.47
N CYS A 260 -24.75 10.13 -8.54
CA CYS A 260 -24.48 9.01 -9.42
C CYS A 260 -23.73 7.90 -8.66
N MET A 261 -22.66 8.24 -7.92
CA MET A 261 -21.86 7.26 -7.18
C MET A 261 -22.71 6.46 -6.18
N MET A 262 -23.65 7.12 -5.50
CA MET A 262 -24.60 6.42 -4.63
C MET A 262 -25.54 5.48 -5.38
N THR A 263 -25.97 5.89 -6.57
CA THR A 263 -26.87 5.09 -7.40
C THR A 263 -26.15 3.85 -7.91
N GLU A 264 -24.92 4.01 -8.38
CA GLU A 264 -24.04 2.93 -8.83
C GLU A 264 -23.66 1.98 -7.69
N LEU A 265 -23.30 2.49 -6.51
CA LEU A 265 -23.04 1.67 -5.31
C LEU A 265 -24.25 0.83 -4.93
N LYS A 266 -25.43 1.44 -4.91
CA LYS A 266 -26.68 0.75 -4.60
C LYS A 266 -27.01 -0.30 -5.67
N GLN A 267 -26.82 0.03 -6.94
CA GLN A 267 -27.09 -0.89 -8.05
C GLN A 267 -26.10 -2.06 -8.08
N ALA A 268 -24.82 -1.82 -7.80
CA ALA A 268 -23.80 -2.85 -7.67
C ALA A 268 -24.14 -3.81 -6.53
N TYR A 269 -24.49 -3.27 -5.35
CA TYR A 269 -24.97 -4.08 -4.23
C TYR A 269 -26.21 -4.90 -4.61
N GLN A 270 -27.20 -4.31 -5.29
CA GLN A 270 -28.40 -5.01 -5.75
C GLN A 270 -28.12 -6.08 -6.81
N ASN A 271 -27.08 -5.91 -7.64
CA ASN A 271 -26.68 -6.91 -8.63
C ASN A 271 -25.85 -8.04 -8.00
N MET A 272 -25.12 -7.76 -6.92
CA MET A 272 -24.36 -8.74 -6.14
C MET A 272 -25.26 -9.60 -5.26
N VAL A 273 -26.45 -9.10 -4.89
CA VAL A 273 -27.49 -9.86 -4.19
C VAL A 273 -28.48 -10.42 -5.22
N PRO A 274 -28.36 -11.68 -5.67
CA PRO A 274 -29.39 -12.27 -6.52
C PRO A 274 -30.72 -12.30 -5.75
N ASN A 275 -31.79 -11.81 -6.40
CA ASN A 275 -33.16 -11.93 -5.87
C ASN A 275 -33.42 -13.38 -5.43
N GLN A 276 -33.64 -13.60 -4.14
CA GLN A 276 -34.27 -14.83 -3.63
C GLN A 276 -35.77 -14.81 -3.92
#